data_AF-A0A3C0T605-F1
#
_entry.id   AF-A0A3C0T605-F1
#
_cell.length_a   1.000
_cell.length_b   1.000
_cell.length_c   1.000
_cell.angle_alpha   90.00
_cell.angle_beta   90.00
_cell.angle_gamma   90.00
#
_symmetry.space_group_name_H-M   'P 1'
#
loop_
_entity.id
_entity.type
_entity.pdbx_description
1 polymer ?
#
loop_
_entity_poly.entity_id
_entity_poly.type
_entity_poly.pdbx_seq_one_letter_code
_entity_poly.pdbx_strand_id
1 'polypeptide(L)'
;MGDIVSRYQSFSALQDFISSSLINLLLNSVLIITTLTMLFFYSTWLGALVLASILFITLGKIAFYWPLRQRTQEQIVRSAMLDSHFMESVRNISALQRFNAESTSESEYINRQVDVTNASVRVGHVEISYDLFSTGFRSIIYILIVYLLARSVLSEEFTLGMLYAFLAYFDRTISAAEAFTS
;
A
#
# COMPACT_ATOMS: atom_id res chain seq x y z
N MET A 1 17.96 -24.47 14.49
CA MET A 1 18.21 -23.06 14.88
C MET A 1 17.38 -22.08 14.05
N GLY A 2 17.27 -22.24 12.73
CA GLY A 2 16.37 -21.42 11.89
C GLY A 2 14.88 -21.50 12.27
N ASP A 3 14.41 -22.66 12.76
CA ASP A 3 13.00 -22.86 13.14
C ASP A 3 12.60 -22.11 14.42
N ILE A 4 13.55 -21.91 15.34
CA ILE A 4 13.35 -21.12 16.56
C ILE A 4 13.33 -19.62 16.21
N VAL A 5 14.27 -19.16 15.37
CA VAL A 5 14.31 -17.76 14.89
C VAL A 5 13.07 -17.42 14.04
N SER A 6 12.63 -18.33 13.18
CA SER A 6 11.38 -18.19 12.40
C SER A 6 10.15 -18.14 13.31
N ARG A 7 10.07 -18.97 14.37
CA ARG A 7 9.01 -18.89 15.38
C ARG A 7 9.02 -17.58 16.16
N TYR A 8 10.18 -17.06 16.53
CA TYR A 8 10.30 -15.77 17.23
C TYR A 8 9.85 -14.59 16.34
N GLN A 9 10.22 -14.58 15.05
CA GLN A 9 9.74 -13.58 14.08
C GLN A 9 8.22 -13.69 13.86
N SER A 10 7.69 -14.92 13.80
CA SER A 10 6.25 -15.18 13.67
C SER A 10 5.46 -14.69 14.88
N PHE A 11 6.04 -14.79 16.10
CA PHE A 11 5.40 -14.35 17.33
C PHE A 11 5.33 -12.82 17.44
N SER A 12 6.41 -12.12 17.04
CA SER A 12 6.40 -10.64 16.93
C SER A 12 5.37 -10.18 15.90
N ALA A 13 5.34 -10.80 14.72
CA ALA A 13 4.38 -10.47 13.67
C ALA A 13 2.92 -10.68 14.11
N LEU A 14 2.65 -11.75 14.88
CA LEU A 14 1.33 -11.99 15.48
C LEU A 14 0.96 -10.91 16.50
N GLN A 15 1.92 -10.49 17.34
CA GLN A 15 1.69 -9.46 18.34
C GLN A 15 1.45 -8.08 17.70
N ASP A 16 2.19 -7.72 16.65
CA ASP A 16 2.02 -6.47 15.90
C ASP A 16 0.70 -6.48 15.11
N PHE A 17 0.32 -7.62 14.55
CA PHE A 17 -0.98 -7.81 13.92
C PHE A 17 -2.13 -7.60 14.91
N ILE A 18 -2.04 -8.21 16.10
CA ILE A 18 -3.09 -8.11 17.12
C ILE A 18 -3.13 -6.73 17.78
N SER A 19 -1.97 -6.16 18.11
CA SER A 19 -1.88 -4.91 18.88
C SER A 19 -2.12 -3.67 18.04
N SER A 20 -1.71 -3.67 16.77
CA SER A 20 -1.76 -2.47 15.94
C SER A 20 -2.71 -2.62 14.77
N SER A 21 -2.62 -3.72 14.01
CA SER A 21 -3.43 -3.85 12.79
C SER A 21 -4.92 -4.07 13.09
N LEU A 22 -5.24 -4.93 14.05
CA LEU A 22 -6.64 -5.16 14.46
C LEU A 22 -7.28 -3.91 15.09
N ILE A 23 -6.56 -3.19 15.94
CA ILE A 23 -7.08 -1.97 16.56
C ILE A 23 -7.33 -0.88 15.52
N ASN A 24 -6.39 -0.67 14.59
CA ASN A 24 -6.57 0.29 13.49
C ASN A 24 -7.76 -0.09 12.61
N LEU A 25 -7.93 -1.38 12.30
CA LEU A 25 -9.07 -1.86 11.51
C LEU A 25 -10.41 -1.58 12.18
N LEU A 26 -10.51 -1.83 13.50
CA LEU A 26 -11.71 -1.52 14.27
C LEU A 26 -11.99 -0.01 14.31
N LEU A 27 -10.99 0.81 14.61
CA LEU A 27 -11.13 2.28 14.65
C LEU A 27 -11.55 2.84 13.28
N ASN A 28 -10.94 2.36 12.20
CA ASN A 28 -11.27 2.74 10.83
C ASN A 28 -12.70 2.33 10.48
N SER A 29 -13.14 1.13 10.85
CA SER A 29 -14.51 0.68 10.59
C SER A 29 -15.55 1.56 11.29
N VAL A 30 -15.30 1.95 12.55
CA VAL A 30 -16.19 2.85 13.30
C VAL A 30 -16.24 4.23 12.66
N LEU A 31 -15.09 4.76 12.23
CA LEU A 31 -15.02 6.06 11.56
C LEU A 31 -15.77 6.05 10.23
N ILE A 32 -15.58 5.01 9.41
CA ILE A 32 -16.28 4.85 8.13
C ILE A 32 -17.78 4.79 8.37
N ILE A 33 -18.26 3.92 9.28
CA ILE A 33 -19.70 3.75 9.58
C ILE A 33 -20.31 5.06 10.10
N THR A 34 -19.63 5.73 11.03
CA THR A 34 -20.12 6.99 11.62
C THR A 34 -20.23 8.08 10.57
N THR A 35 -19.19 8.22 9.74
CA THR A 35 -19.16 9.23 8.67
C THR A 35 -20.21 8.93 7.61
N LEU A 36 -20.34 7.67 7.18
CA LEU A 36 -21.36 7.27 6.20
C LEU A 36 -22.77 7.57 6.73
N THR A 37 -23.03 7.21 7.98
CA THR A 37 -24.33 7.44 8.62
C THR A 37 -24.64 8.93 8.63
N MET A 38 -23.70 9.76 9.11
CA MET A 38 -23.82 11.22 9.09
C MET A 38 -24.12 11.73 7.68
N LEU A 39 -23.34 11.32 6.67
CA LEU A 39 -23.50 11.74 5.28
C LEU A 39 -24.90 11.45 4.72
N PHE A 40 -25.40 10.24 4.95
CA PHE A 40 -26.73 9.84 4.47
C PHE A 40 -27.87 10.59 5.15
N PHE A 41 -27.72 10.94 6.44
CA PHE A 41 -28.69 11.77 7.16
C PHE A 41 -28.75 13.20 6.61
N TYR A 42 -27.61 13.79 6.22
CA TYR A 42 -27.55 15.16 5.71
C TYR A 42 -27.92 15.29 4.23
N SER A 43 -27.33 14.45 3.36
CA SER A 43 -27.62 14.47 1.93
C SER A 43 -27.25 13.15 1.28
N THR A 44 -28.26 12.46 0.75
CA THR A 44 -28.10 11.19 0.03
C THR A 44 -27.16 11.32 -1.17
N TRP A 45 -27.13 12.49 -1.83
CA TRP A 45 -26.24 12.74 -2.97
C TRP A 45 -24.76 12.76 -2.57
N LEU A 46 -24.42 13.45 -1.47
CA LEU A 46 -23.06 13.50 -0.95
C LEU A 46 -22.60 12.13 -0.44
N GLY A 47 -23.47 11.41 0.27
CA GLY A 47 -23.19 10.05 0.72
C GLY A 47 -22.93 9.07 -0.44
N ALA A 48 -23.73 9.14 -1.50
CA ALA A 48 -23.56 8.33 -2.70
C ALA A 48 -22.23 8.62 -3.41
N LEU A 49 -21.82 9.89 -3.48
CA LEU A 49 -20.54 10.28 -4.09
C LEU A 49 -19.34 9.76 -3.29
N VAL A 50 -19.37 9.86 -1.96
CA VAL A 50 -18.31 9.31 -1.10
C VAL A 50 -18.25 7.78 -1.21
N LEU A 51 -19.40 7.10 -1.22
CA LEU A 51 -19.45 5.65 -1.45
C LEU A 51 -18.88 5.23 -2.80
N ALA A 52 -19.27 5.92 -3.88
CA ALA A 52 -18.75 5.67 -5.21
C ALA A 52 -17.23 5.86 -5.25
N SER A 53 -16.72 6.86 -4.53
CA SER A 53 -15.29 7.14 -4.40
C SER A 53 -14.54 5.98 -3.72
N ILE A 54 -15.06 5.49 -2.60
CA ILE A 54 -14.51 4.33 -1.88
C ILE A 54 -14.50 3.11 -2.80
N LEU A 55 -15.63 2.81 -3.44
CA LEU A 55 -15.74 1.68 -4.37
C LEU A 55 -14.73 1.77 -5.52
N PHE A 56 -14.57 2.95 -6.12
CA PHE A 56 -13.65 3.14 -7.24
C PHE A 56 -12.18 2.95 -6.83
N ILE A 57 -11.78 3.49 -5.67
CA ILE A 57 -10.42 3.29 -5.14
C ILE A 57 -10.18 1.80 -4.84
N THR A 58 -11.14 1.13 -4.19
CA THR A 58 -11.06 -0.31 -3.90
C THR A 58 -10.95 -1.15 -5.18
N LEU A 59 -11.75 -0.86 -6.20
CA LEU A 59 -11.69 -1.54 -7.50
C LEU A 59 -10.38 -1.29 -8.22
N GLY A 60 -9.89 -0.05 -8.19
CA GLY A 60 -8.55 0.30 -8.69
C GLY A 60 -7.49 -0.59 -8.03
N LYS A 61 -7.50 -0.70 -6.71
CA LYS A 61 -6.55 -1.56 -6.00
C LYS A 61 -6.62 -3.03 -6.42
N ILE A 62 -7.81 -3.58 -6.58
CA ILE A 62 -8.00 -4.96 -7.06
C ILE A 62 -7.41 -5.14 -8.46
N ALA A 63 -7.58 -4.15 -9.35
CA ALA A 63 -7.01 -4.20 -10.70
C ALA A 63 -5.46 -4.15 -10.69
N PHE A 64 -4.86 -3.31 -9.82
CA PHE A 64 -3.41 -3.19 -9.69
C PHE A 64 -2.76 -4.30 -8.84
N TYR A 65 -3.56 -5.08 -8.10
CA TYR A 65 -3.07 -6.18 -7.25
C TYR A 65 -2.36 -7.27 -8.05
N TRP A 66 -2.93 -7.70 -9.18
CA TRP A 66 -2.37 -8.82 -9.95
C TRP A 66 -1.01 -8.50 -10.59
N PRO A 67 -0.84 -7.35 -11.28
CA PRO A 67 0.47 -6.92 -11.76
C PRO A 67 1.49 -6.77 -10.62
N LEU A 68 1.10 -6.16 -9.50
CA LEU A 68 1.98 -5.98 -8.35
C LEU A 68 2.47 -7.33 -7.83
N ARG A 69 1.55 -8.26 -7.58
CA ARG A 69 1.85 -9.61 -7.09
C ARG A 69 2.84 -10.35 -7.99
N GLN A 70 2.66 -10.28 -9.31
CA GLN A 70 3.56 -10.94 -10.25
C GLN A 70 4.98 -10.36 -10.19
N ARG A 71 5.10 -9.03 -10.20
CA ARG A 71 6.40 -8.36 -10.15
C ARG A 71 7.11 -8.59 -8.82
N THR A 72 6.36 -8.61 -7.72
CA THR A 72 6.90 -8.95 -6.39
C THR A 72 7.37 -10.40 -6.35
N GLN A 73 6.65 -11.34 -6.95
CA GLN A 73 7.09 -12.73 -7.06
C GLN A 73 8.39 -12.86 -7.86
N GLU A 74 8.51 -12.18 -8.99
CA GLU A 74 9.76 -12.14 -9.75
C GLU A 74 10.92 -11.57 -8.92
N GLN A 75 10.69 -10.48 -8.19
CA GLN A 75 11.69 -9.86 -7.31
C GLN A 75 12.16 -10.84 -6.22
N ILE A 76 11.22 -11.54 -5.55
CA ILE A 76 11.53 -12.54 -4.53
C ILE A 76 12.38 -13.67 -5.12
N VAL A 77 12.02 -14.18 -6.30
CA VAL A 77 12.78 -15.25 -6.97
C VAL A 77 14.20 -14.78 -7.31
N ARG A 78 14.36 -13.58 -7.86
CA ARG A 78 15.69 -13.01 -8.17
C ARG A 78 16.53 -12.81 -6.92
N SER A 79 15.92 -12.34 -5.82
CA SER A 79 16.61 -12.18 -4.53
C SER A 79 17.11 -13.53 -4.01
N ALA A 80 16.25 -14.56 -4.03
CA ALA A 80 16.64 -15.90 -3.59
C ALA A 80 17.79 -16.51 -4.42
N MET A 81 17.83 -16.23 -5.73
CA MET A 81 18.95 -16.64 -6.60
C MET A 81 20.26 -15.91 -6.29
N LEU A 82 20.20 -14.64 -5.89
CA LEU A 82 21.35 -13.88 -5.42
C LEU A 82 21.87 -14.43 -4.09
N ASP A 83 20.98 -14.65 -3.12
CA ASP A 83 21.32 -15.20 -1.81
C ASP A 83 21.95 -16.60 -1.93
N SER A 84 21.43 -17.44 -2.85
CA SER A 84 21.98 -18.76 -3.12
C SER A 84 23.39 -18.69 -3.71
N HIS A 85 23.64 -17.76 -4.65
CA HIS A 85 24.97 -17.56 -5.25
C HIS A 85 25.98 -17.04 -4.23
N PHE A 86 25.55 -16.15 -3.36
CA PHE A 86 26.37 -15.66 -2.25
C PHE A 86 26.77 -16.81 -1.32
N MET A 87 25.82 -17.64 -0.89
CA MET A 87 26.10 -18.79 -0.02
C MET A 87 27.01 -19.83 -0.69
N GLU A 88 26.85 -20.08 -1.99
CA GLU A 88 27.72 -20.96 -2.76
C GLU A 88 29.15 -20.40 -2.85
N SER A 89 29.28 -19.10 -3.12
CA SER A 89 30.56 -18.40 -3.20
C SER A 89 31.31 -18.43 -1.86
N VAL A 90 30.60 -18.17 -0.76
CA VAL A 90 31.16 -18.26 0.61
C VAL A 90 31.64 -19.68 0.91
N ARG A 91 30.84 -20.70 0.57
CA ARG A 91 31.22 -22.10 0.78
C ARG A 91 32.44 -22.51 -0.04
N ASN A 92 32.58 -21.97 -1.25
CA ASN A 92 33.64 -22.31 -2.20
C ASN A 92 34.79 -21.28 -2.24
N ILE A 93 34.92 -20.41 -1.23
CA ILE A 93 35.87 -19.30 -1.24
C ILE A 93 37.33 -19.74 -1.41
N SER A 94 37.72 -20.84 -0.77
CA SER A 94 39.09 -21.37 -0.90
C SER A 94 39.38 -21.91 -2.30
N ALA A 95 38.37 -22.37 -3.03
CA ALA A 95 38.54 -22.79 -4.42
C ALA A 95 38.68 -21.56 -5.34
N LEU A 96 37.84 -20.55 -5.15
CA LEU A 96 37.92 -19.28 -5.89
C LEU A 96 39.32 -18.64 -5.76
N GLN A 97 39.88 -18.62 -4.56
CA GLN A 97 41.24 -18.13 -4.28
C GLN A 97 42.31 -18.95 -5.01
N ARG A 98 42.24 -20.28 -4.93
CA ARG A 98 43.25 -21.16 -5.56
C ARG A 98 43.28 -21.05 -7.09
N PHE A 99 42.14 -20.74 -7.70
CA PHE A 99 42.01 -20.59 -9.15
C PHE A 99 42.08 -19.13 -9.63
N ASN A 100 42.29 -18.14 -8.73
CA ASN A 100 42.21 -16.70 -9.03
C ASN A 100 40.90 -16.30 -9.77
N ALA A 101 39.80 -16.98 -9.44
CA ALA A 101 38.50 -16.81 -10.11
C ALA A 101 37.59 -15.76 -9.43
N GLU A 102 38.11 -15.04 -8.43
CA GLU A 102 37.36 -14.08 -7.61
C GLU A 102 36.70 -12.98 -8.45
N SER A 103 37.44 -12.39 -9.39
CA SER A 103 36.93 -11.33 -10.28
C SER A 103 35.78 -11.80 -11.17
N THR A 104 35.79 -13.06 -11.60
CA THR A 104 34.69 -13.64 -12.39
C THR A 104 33.45 -13.82 -11.51
N SER A 105 33.63 -14.38 -10.31
CA SER A 105 32.55 -14.55 -9.33
C SER A 105 31.93 -13.21 -8.90
N GLU A 106 32.75 -12.17 -8.72
CA GLU A 106 32.31 -10.82 -8.40
C GLU A 106 31.49 -10.22 -9.54
N SER A 107 31.92 -10.40 -10.79
CA SER A 107 31.18 -9.94 -11.97
C SER A 107 29.80 -10.62 -12.07
N GLU A 108 29.73 -11.92 -11.81
CA GLU A 108 28.45 -12.65 -11.75
C GLU A 108 27.54 -12.15 -10.62
N TYR A 109 28.11 -11.89 -9.44
CA TYR A 109 27.37 -11.35 -8.31
C TYR A 109 26.76 -9.98 -8.64
N ILE A 110 27.56 -9.06 -9.20
CA ILE A 110 27.09 -7.73 -9.61
C ILE A 110 25.97 -7.85 -10.65
N ASN A 111 26.10 -8.73 -11.64
CA ASN A 111 25.05 -8.95 -12.64
C ASN A 111 23.73 -9.42 -12.00
N ARG A 112 23.80 -10.37 -11.05
CA ARG A 112 22.60 -10.83 -10.31
C ARG A 112 22.02 -9.74 -9.40
N GLN A 113 22.88 -8.90 -8.80
CA GLN A 113 22.44 -7.77 -7.99
C GLN A 113 21.71 -6.71 -8.84
N VAL A 114 22.17 -6.48 -10.07
CA VAL A 114 21.48 -5.62 -11.06
C VAL A 114 20.13 -6.22 -11.44
N ASP A 115 20.02 -7.53 -11.64
CA ASP A 115 18.74 -8.19 -11.89
C ASP A 115 17.72 -8.00 -10.76
N VAL A 116 18.16 -8.15 -9.50
CA VAL A 116 17.32 -7.90 -8.32
C VAL A 116 16.88 -6.43 -8.28
N THR A 117 17.81 -5.51 -8.53
CA THR A 117 17.53 -4.07 -8.55
C THR A 117 16.51 -3.73 -9.63
N ASN A 118 16.67 -4.26 -10.84
CA ASN A 118 15.74 -4.09 -11.94
C ASN A 118 14.34 -4.66 -11.62
N ALA A 119 14.27 -5.80 -10.93
CA ALA A 119 13.01 -6.36 -10.47
C ALA A 119 12.32 -5.46 -9.42
N SER A 120 13.09 -4.91 -8.48
CA SER A 120 12.60 -3.95 -7.48
C SER A 120 12.07 -2.66 -8.15
N VAL A 121 12.78 -2.13 -9.15
CA VAL A 121 12.31 -0.96 -9.93
C VAL A 121 11.01 -1.28 -10.67
N ARG A 122 10.86 -2.50 -11.22
CA ARG A 122 9.61 -2.93 -11.86
C ARG A 122 8.44 -3.02 -10.88
N VAL A 123 8.67 -3.39 -9.63
CA VAL A 123 7.66 -3.35 -8.56
C VAL A 123 7.30 -1.90 -8.24
N GLY A 124 8.32 -1.06 -7.98
CA GLY A 124 8.13 0.36 -7.68
C GLY A 124 7.37 1.12 -8.77
N HIS A 125 7.57 0.79 -10.04
CA HIS A 125 6.77 1.38 -11.13
C HIS A 125 5.27 1.07 -11.02
N VAL A 126 4.90 -0.14 -10.61
CA VAL A 126 3.49 -0.51 -10.41
C VAL A 126 2.92 0.21 -9.20
N GLU A 127 3.68 0.29 -8.11
CA GLU A 127 3.29 1.02 -6.89
C GLU A 127 3.07 2.51 -7.17
N ILE A 128 4.01 3.18 -7.85
CA ILE A 128 3.90 4.59 -8.24
C ILE A 128 2.70 4.80 -9.17
N SER A 129 2.48 3.89 -10.12
CA SER A 129 1.33 4.00 -11.04
C SER A 129 0.00 3.94 -10.29
N TYR A 130 -0.10 3.06 -9.30
CA TYR A 130 -1.28 2.98 -8.44
C TYR A 130 -1.44 4.23 -7.56
N ASP A 131 -0.35 4.71 -6.95
CA ASP A 131 -0.36 5.89 -6.07
C ASP A 131 -0.77 7.17 -6.82
N LEU A 132 -0.27 7.36 -8.05
CA LEU A 132 -0.69 8.46 -8.91
C LEU A 132 -2.17 8.38 -9.27
N PHE A 133 -2.67 7.16 -9.55
CA PHE A 133 -4.07 6.93 -9.86
C PHE A 133 -4.98 7.23 -8.66
N SER A 134 -4.67 6.68 -7.48
CA SER A 134 -5.48 6.87 -6.27
C SER A 134 -5.45 8.33 -5.79
N THR A 135 -4.26 8.95 -5.74
CA THR A 135 -4.08 10.34 -5.30
C THR A 135 -4.71 11.33 -6.27
N GLY A 136 -4.55 11.11 -7.58
CA GLY A 136 -5.18 11.93 -8.61
C GLY A 136 -6.71 11.87 -8.53
N PHE A 137 -7.26 10.66 -8.41
CA PHE A 137 -8.69 10.45 -8.27
C PHE A 137 -9.25 11.10 -6.99
N ARG A 138 -8.56 10.92 -5.86
CA ARG A 138 -8.92 11.58 -4.59
C ARG A 138 -8.96 13.10 -4.71
N SER A 139 -7.96 13.68 -5.36
CA SER A 139 -7.86 15.13 -5.56
C SER A 139 -9.05 15.67 -6.36
N ILE A 140 -9.45 14.96 -7.42
CA ILE A 140 -10.62 15.32 -8.24
C ILE A 140 -11.90 15.27 -7.39
N ILE A 141 -12.11 14.19 -6.63
CA ILE A 141 -13.29 14.06 -5.77
C ILE A 141 -13.32 15.13 -4.69
N TYR A 142 -12.18 15.42 -4.06
CA TYR A 142 -12.08 16.44 -3.03
C TYR A 142 -12.55 17.79 -3.57
N ILE A 143 -12.08 18.20 -4.76
CA ILE A 143 -12.52 19.43 -5.42
C ILE A 143 -14.02 19.41 -5.71
N LEU A 144 -14.56 18.30 -6.21
CA LEU A 144 -16.00 18.15 -6.48
C LEU A 144 -16.83 18.29 -5.20
N ILE A 145 -16.41 17.67 -4.10
CA ILE A 145 -17.09 17.77 -2.81
C ILE A 145 -17.05 19.19 -2.28
N VAL A 146 -15.88 19.84 -2.30
CA VAL A 146 -15.76 21.24 -1.88
C VAL A 146 -16.70 22.13 -2.69
N TYR A 147 -16.77 21.94 -4.00
CA TYR A 147 -17.69 22.70 -4.87
C TYR A 147 -19.16 22.48 -4.50
N LEU A 148 -19.58 21.22 -4.32
CA LEU A 148 -20.96 20.88 -3.95
C LEU A 148 -21.35 21.39 -2.56
N LEU A 149 -20.46 21.24 -1.58
CA LEU A 149 -20.67 21.75 -0.22
C LEU A 149 -20.72 23.27 -0.19
N ALA A 150 -19.81 23.95 -0.89
CA ALA A 150 -19.83 25.41 -0.97
C ALA A 150 -21.14 25.92 -1.56
N ARG A 151 -21.66 25.26 -2.62
CA ARG A 151 -22.98 25.57 -3.16
C ARG A 151 -24.10 25.37 -2.14
N SER A 152 -24.03 24.30 -1.34
CA SER A 152 -25.03 23.98 -0.31
C SER A 152 -24.97 24.93 0.90
N VAL A 153 -23.80 25.50 1.19
CA VAL A 153 -23.63 26.58 2.18
C VAL A 153 -24.25 27.88 1.67
N LEU A 154 -24.07 28.19 0.38
CA LEU A 154 -24.67 29.38 -0.24
C LEU A 154 -26.20 29.31 -0.32
N SER A 155 -26.78 28.10 -0.37
CA SER A 155 -28.23 27.90 -0.28
C SER A 155 -28.76 27.83 1.16
N GLU A 156 -27.93 28.14 2.16
CA GLU A 156 -28.26 28.12 3.60
C GLU A 156 -28.67 26.73 4.14
N GLU A 157 -28.50 25.66 3.37
CA GLU A 157 -28.76 24.28 3.81
C GLU A 157 -27.66 23.75 4.74
N PHE A 158 -26.43 24.24 4.56
CA PHE A 158 -25.27 23.89 5.37
C PHE A 158 -24.62 25.12 5.99
N THR A 159 -24.05 24.97 7.20
CA THR A 159 -23.23 25.99 7.83
C THR A 159 -21.77 25.79 7.46
N LEU A 160 -20.97 26.86 7.59
CA LEU A 160 -19.52 26.78 7.41
C LEU A 160 -18.85 25.73 8.32
N GLY A 161 -19.35 25.58 9.55
CA GLY A 161 -18.87 24.55 10.48
C GLY A 161 -19.16 23.13 9.99
N MET A 162 -20.33 22.89 9.40
CA MET A 162 -20.67 21.60 8.82
C MET A 162 -19.81 21.28 7.60
N LEU A 163 -19.49 22.26 6.76
CA LEU A 163 -18.56 22.08 5.64
C LEU A 163 -17.17 21.64 6.13
N TYR A 164 -16.62 22.34 7.13
CA TYR A 164 -15.30 22.00 7.67
C TYR A 164 -15.28 20.60 8.30
N ALA A 165 -16.30 20.27 9.11
CA ALA A 165 -16.44 18.95 9.69
C ALA A 165 -16.52 17.87 8.60
N PHE A 166 -17.34 18.09 7.58
CA PHE A 166 -17.49 17.16 6.47
C PHE A 166 -16.16 16.90 5.77
N LEU A 167 -15.41 17.94 5.40
CA LEU A 167 -14.13 17.77 4.71
C LEU A 167 -13.13 16.98 5.56
N ALA A 168 -13.09 17.24 6.86
CA ALA A 168 -12.22 16.50 7.78
C ALA A 168 -12.62 15.01 7.91
N TYR A 169 -13.92 14.72 8.05
CA TYR A 169 -14.41 13.34 8.12
C TYR A 169 -14.25 12.59 6.79
N PHE A 170 -14.46 13.27 5.66
CA PHE A 170 -14.27 12.71 4.33
C PHE A 170 -12.83 12.26 4.11
N ASP A 171 -11.86 13.14 4.36
CA ASP A 171 -10.44 12.81 4.17
C ASP A 171 -9.99 11.64 5.07
N ARG A 172 -10.46 11.64 6.33
CA ARG A 172 -10.25 10.51 7.25
C ARG A 172 -10.90 9.22 6.77
N THR A 173 -12.09 9.28 6.19
CA THR A 173 -12.83 8.10 5.71
C THR A 173 -12.15 7.46 4.52
N ILE A 174 -11.63 8.25 3.57
CA ILE A 174 -10.89 7.69 2.44
C ILE A 174 -9.57 7.08 2.92
N SER A 175 -8.86 7.76 3.82
CA SER A 175 -7.62 7.24 4.39
C SER A 175 -7.86 5.94 5.17
N ALA A 176 -8.94 5.87 5.95
CA ALA A 176 -9.39 4.67 6.64
C ALA A 176 -9.76 3.53 5.67
N ALA A 177 -10.39 3.85 4.54
CA ALA A 177 -10.75 2.87 3.52
C ALA A 177 -9.51 2.29 2.82
N GLU A 178 -8.49 3.08 2.55
CA GLU A 178 -7.22 2.58 2.03
C GLU A 178 -6.49 1.69 3.02
N ALA A 179 -6.41 2.12 4.30
CA ALA A 179 -5.79 1.35 5.37
C ALA A 179 -6.51 0.02 5.65
N PHE A 180 -7.82 -0.08 5.40
CA PHE A 180 -8.56 -1.34 5.52
C PHE A 180 -8.11 -2.40 4.49
N THR A 181 -7.52 -1.96 3.39
CA THR A 181 -7.12 -2.85 2.28
C THR A 181 -5.62 -3.15 2.26
N SER A 182 -4.82 -2.57 3.17
CA SER A 182 -3.38 -2.85 3.36
C SER A 182 -3.17 -3.89 4.44
#